data_AF-A0AAD3CZE7-F1
#
_entry.id   AF-A0AAD3CZE7-F1
#
_cell.length_a   1.000
_cell.length_b   1.000
_cell.length_c   1.000
_cell.angle_alpha   90.00
_cell.angle_beta   90.00
_cell.angle_gamma   90.00
#
_symmetry.space_group_name_H-M   'P 1'
#
loop_
_entity.id
_entity.type
_entity.pdbx_description
1 polymer ?
#
loop_
_entity_poly.entity_id
_entity_poly.type
_entity_poly.pdbx_seq_one_letter_code
_entity_poly.pdbx_strand_id
1 'polypeptide(L)'
;MPEVNENNCKFCYIDIDIDNHRSKFGLAAAFVHATDTRYGFSSDLRKLGGSELSRIKDLIESDHEWSEKLGETKGIEVKAPAPHGNRIVIELFWKDSPLACENFATLCANGNNSLYCREPNSSKKVKPPPIGDCGKPLTYKDSIIHRYIPNKLIQGGDFVFGNGSGGESVYGKKFKDERGGLALKHDERGIVSMGNSGKNSNTSQFFITLAEKIPQCDGKHVVFGRVVSGLDVLDAIERNVDVDPSNEKPIQPVTITDCGIFHPFVNAGAGYWYDQPDVDSFTGSTPVFMVRPRVAVVAPSKGVCEKFTSALGTNAIVIENVIVSCEEDDVQCNDQITKLLDTFSVDVVIIAPAYKDKFDALKLPPSWSDLRNLDKNEVILQAKPIEALRKIKLESWMGKDKSFTLS
;
A
#
# COMPACT_ATOMS: atom_id res chain seq x y z
N MET A 1 -1.00 -12.65 -22.30
CA MET A 1 -0.91 -12.29 -20.87
C MET A 1 0.53 -11.85 -20.59
N PRO A 2 0.80 -11.01 -19.57
CA PRO A 2 2.17 -10.78 -19.14
C PRO A 2 2.83 -12.11 -18.79
N GLU A 3 4.10 -12.29 -19.17
CA GLU A 3 4.86 -13.47 -18.77
C GLU A 3 5.31 -13.25 -17.31
N VAL A 4 4.73 -13.99 -16.37
CA VAL A 4 4.97 -13.81 -14.93
C VAL A 4 5.52 -15.11 -14.36
N ASN A 5 6.68 -15.06 -13.71
CA ASN A 5 7.35 -16.22 -13.13
C ASN A 5 8.24 -15.83 -11.95
N GLU A 6 8.81 -16.84 -11.28
CA GLU A 6 9.67 -16.67 -10.11
C GLU A 6 10.86 -15.72 -10.33
N ASN A 7 11.37 -15.62 -11.56
CA ASN A 7 12.53 -14.79 -11.88
C ASN A 7 12.18 -13.32 -12.03
N ASN A 8 10.95 -13.00 -12.44
CA ASN A 8 10.53 -11.63 -12.72
C ASN A 8 9.47 -11.07 -11.76
N CYS A 9 8.91 -11.91 -10.89
CA CYS A 9 7.87 -11.52 -9.94
C CYS A 9 8.04 -12.23 -8.60
N LYS A 10 8.85 -11.64 -7.71
CA LYS A 10 8.96 -12.13 -6.33
C LYS A 10 7.87 -11.57 -5.41
N PHE A 11 7.41 -10.36 -5.67
CA PHE A 11 6.45 -9.65 -4.85
C PHE A 11 5.29 -9.12 -5.70
N CYS A 12 4.12 -9.01 -5.08
CA CYS A 12 2.94 -8.33 -5.59
C CYS A 12 2.45 -7.30 -4.58
N TYR A 13 1.63 -6.35 -5.04
CA TYR A 13 0.93 -5.43 -4.16
C TYR A 13 -0.57 -5.38 -4.46
N ILE A 14 -1.34 -5.06 -3.43
CA ILE A 14 -2.75 -4.65 -3.51
C ILE A 14 -2.96 -3.37 -2.70
N ASP A 15 -3.69 -2.42 -3.28
CA ASP A 15 -4.03 -1.15 -2.65
C ASP A 15 -5.47 -1.16 -2.16
N ILE A 16 -5.65 -1.09 -0.85
CA ILE A 16 -6.93 -1.15 -0.15
C ILE A 16 -7.47 0.26 0.11
N ASP A 17 -8.73 0.48 -0.22
CA ASP A 17 -9.52 1.61 0.27
C ASP A 17 -10.62 1.10 1.20
N ILE A 18 -10.73 1.70 2.38
CA ILE A 18 -11.71 1.35 3.41
C ILE A 18 -12.81 2.40 3.37
N ASP A 19 -14.06 1.97 3.34
CA ASP A 19 -15.25 2.81 3.30
C ASP A 19 -15.29 3.80 2.11
N ASN A 20 -14.68 3.43 0.97
CA ASN A 20 -14.54 4.30 -0.21
C ASN A 20 -13.99 5.69 0.15
N HIS A 21 -13.11 5.77 1.15
CA HIS A 21 -12.62 7.01 1.71
C HIS A 21 -12.01 7.92 0.64
N ARG A 22 -11.32 7.36 -0.36
CA ARG A 22 -10.74 8.15 -1.46
C ARG A 22 -11.78 8.84 -2.32
N SER A 23 -12.85 8.11 -2.67
CA SER A 23 -13.95 8.64 -3.47
C SER A 23 -14.70 9.71 -2.69
N LYS A 24 -14.98 9.47 -1.40
CA LYS A 24 -15.63 10.45 -0.50
C LYS A 24 -14.80 11.74 -0.36
N PHE A 25 -13.49 11.60 -0.18
CA PHE A 25 -12.58 12.74 -0.07
C PHE A 25 -12.38 13.47 -1.41
N GLY A 26 -12.28 12.73 -2.51
CA GLY A 26 -12.20 13.30 -3.86
C GLY A 26 -13.43 14.12 -4.23
N LEU A 27 -14.63 13.63 -3.85
CA LEU A 27 -15.88 14.36 -4.04
C LEU A 27 -15.90 15.66 -3.22
N ALA A 28 -15.48 15.62 -1.96
CA ALA A 28 -15.36 16.81 -1.11
C ALA A 28 -14.41 17.85 -1.73
N ALA A 29 -13.26 17.41 -2.24
CA ALA A 29 -12.29 18.28 -2.87
C ALA A 29 -12.83 18.91 -4.17
N ALA A 30 -13.52 18.11 -4.99
CA ALA A 30 -14.15 18.58 -6.22
C ALA A 30 -15.26 19.62 -5.93
N PHE A 31 -16.06 19.39 -4.89
CA PHE A 31 -17.09 20.34 -4.46
C PHE A 31 -16.47 21.67 -4.02
N VAL A 32 -15.48 21.63 -3.12
CA VAL A 32 -14.81 22.85 -2.63
C VAL A 32 -14.22 23.64 -3.78
N HIS A 33 -13.55 22.96 -4.71
CA HIS A 33 -12.96 23.61 -5.87
C HIS A 33 -14.01 24.26 -6.79
N ALA A 34 -15.09 23.55 -7.10
CA ALA A 34 -16.13 24.05 -8.02
C ALA A 34 -17.00 25.14 -7.41
N THR A 35 -17.06 25.24 -6.07
CA THR A 35 -17.97 26.15 -5.36
C THR A 35 -17.24 27.19 -4.50
N ASP A 36 -15.92 27.30 -4.65
CA ASP A 36 -15.05 28.19 -3.88
C ASP A 36 -15.57 29.63 -3.83
N THR A 37 -15.96 30.17 -4.97
CA THR A 37 -16.44 31.53 -5.16
C THR A 37 -17.87 31.68 -4.67
N ARG A 38 -18.67 30.60 -4.77
CA ARG A 38 -20.09 30.57 -4.35
C ARG A 38 -20.21 30.61 -2.82
N TYR A 39 -19.38 29.84 -2.12
CA TYR A 39 -19.45 29.71 -0.66
C TYR A 39 -18.32 30.42 0.09
N GLY A 40 -17.39 31.06 -0.62
CA GLY A 40 -16.30 31.85 -0.05
C GLY A 40 -15.18 31.00 0.56
N PHE A 41 -14.92 29.81 0.01
CA PHE A 41 -13.84 28.92 0.45
C PHE A 41 -12.53 29.24 -0.25
N SER A 42 -11.43 28.74 0.32
CA SER A 42 -10.24 28.48 -0.48
C SER A 42 -10.58 27.44 -1.57
N SER A 43 -10.03 27.59 -2.78
CA SER A 43 -10.16 26.64 -3.90
C SER A 43 -9.53 25.27 -3.64
N ASP A 44 -9.02 25.06 -2.43
CA ASP A 44 -8.25 23.92 -1.98
C ASP A 44 -8.77 23.47 -0.61
N LEU A 45 -9.43 22.31 -0.58
CA LEU A 45 -9.98 21.67 0.63
C LEU A 45 -8.96 21.60 1.79
N ARG A 46 -7.67 21.49 1.47
CA ARG A 46 -6.58 21.33 2.44
C ARG A 46 -6.27 22.59 3.24
N LYS A 47 -6.67 23.74 2.72
CA LYS A 47 -6.45 25.05 3.35
C LYS A 47 -7.59 25.44 4.28
N LEU A 48 -8.67 24.67 4.30
CA LEU A 48 -9.86 24.96 5.08
C LEU A 48 -9.65 24.60 6.56
N GLY A 49 -10.09 25.50 7.44
CA GLY A 49 -10.04 25.32 8.88
C GLY A 49 -11.28 24.61 9.44
N GLY A 50 -11.25 24.25 10.73
CA GLY A 50 -12.27 23.40 11.37
C GLY A 50 -13.73 23.84 11.16
N SER A 51 -14.03 25.14 11.18
CA SER A 51 -15.39 25.66 10.93
C SER A 51 -15.82 25.63 9.47
N GLU A 52 -14.87 25.65 8.54
CA GLU A 52 -15.15 25.53 7.10
C GLU A 52 -15.37 24.07 6.73
N LEU A 53 -14.49 23.19 7.21
CA LEU A 53 -14.57 21.74 6.99
C LEU A 53 -15.89 21.15 7.51
N SER A 54 -16.37 21.60 8.67
CA SER A 54 -17.63 21.11 9.23
C SER A 54 -18.85 21.46 8.38
N ARG A 55 -18.79 22.53 7.60
CA ARG A 55 -19.91 23.01 6.76
C ARG A 55 -20.00 22.30 5.42
N ILE A 56 -18.91 21.70 4.93
CA ILE A 56 -18.86 21.08 3.60
C ILE A 56 -19.93 20.01 3.44
N LYS A 57 -20.12 19.19 4.48
CA LYS A 57 -21.13 18.12 4.47
C LYS A 57 -22.52 18.69 4.21
N ASP A 58 -22.94 19.63 5.05
CA ASP A 58 -24.27 20.25 4.97
C ASP A 58 -24.44 20.99 3.63
N LEU A 59 -23.38 21.64 3.13
CA LEU A 59 -23.42 22.37 1.87
C LEU A 59 -23.59 21.44 0.66
N ILE A 60 -22.85 20.33 0.60
CA ILE A 60 -23.00 19.33 -0.47
C ILE A 60 -24.41 18.72 -0.43
N GLU A 61 -24.90 18.37 0.75
CA GLU A 61 -26.24 17.78 0.92
C GLU A 61 -27.35 18.77 0.53
N SER A 62 -27.14 20.07 0.75
CA SER A 62 -28.10 21.12 0.37
C SER A 62 -28.02 21.57 -1.09
N ASP A 63 -26.90 21.29 -1.78
CA ASP A 63 -26.69 21.70 -3.16
C ASP A 63 -27.35 20.69 -4.12
N HIS A 64 -28.27 21.16 -4.96
CA HIS A 64 -29.02 20.31 -5.88
C HIS A 64 -28.13 19.56 -6.87
N GLU A 65 -27.03 20.15 -7.34
CA GLU A 65 -26.14 19.50 -8.32
C GLU A 65 -25.25 18.45 -7.64
N TRP A 66 -24.79 18.73 -6.42
CA TRP A 66 -23.80 17.91 -5.75
C TRP A 66 -24.41 16.82 -4.87
N SER A 67 -25.61 17.02 -4.34
CA SER A 67 -26.36 16.00 -3.61
C SER A 67 -26.68 14.79 -4.50
N GLU A 68 -26.94 14.99 -5.79
CA GLU A 68 -27.13 13.89 -6.75
C GLU A 68 -25.82 13.11 -7.00
N LYS A 69 -24.67 13.80 -7.01
CA LYS A 69 -23.34 13.19 -7.21
C LYS A 69 -22.89 12.34 -6.02
N LEU A 70 -23.50 12.48 -4.84
CA LEU A 70 -23.28 11.56 -3.72
C LEU A 70 -23.70 10.13 -4.10
N GLY A 71 -24.77 9.97 -4.87
CA GLY A 71 -25.20 8.67 -5.39
C GLY A 71 -25.24 7.55 -4.33
N GLU A 72 -24.60 6.41 -4.64
CA GLU A 72 -24.42 5.28 -3.70
C GLU A 72 -23.36 5.54 -2.62
N THR A 73 -22.53 6.57 -2.80
CA THR A 73 -21.50 6.99 -1.85
C THR A 73 -22.17 7.69 -0.67
N LYS A 74 -22.73 6.90 0.26
CA LYS A 74 -23.31 7.44 1.48
C LYS A 74 -22.22 8.09 2.32
N GLY A 75 -22.27 9.42 2.42
CA GLY A 75 -21.41 10.22 3.26
C GLY A 75 -20.28 10.93 2.51
N ILE A 76 -19.68 11.90 3.19
CA ILE A 76 -18.60 12.74 2.71
C ILE A 76 -17.47 12.62 3.73
N GLU A 77 -16.24 12.61 3.24
CA GLU A 77 -15.06 12.63 4.09
C GLU A 77 -14.26 13.88 3.73
N VAL A 78 -13.93 14.68 4.75
CA VAL A 78 -13.24 15.96 4.59
C VAL A 78 -11.83 15.92 5.16
N LYS A 79 -11.53 14.86 5.93
CA LYS A 79 -10.17 14.56 6.35
C LYS A 79 -9.50 13.77 5.25
N ALA A 80 -8.24 14.07 4.97
CA ALA A 80 -7.45 13.21 4.11
C ALA A 80 -7.36 11.80 4.74
N PRO A 81 -7.31 10.73 3.93
CA PRO A 81 -7.14 9.38 4.46
C PRO A 81 -5.92 9.35 5.37
N ALA A 82 -6.06 8.62 6.48
CA ALA A 82 -4.99 8.51 7.46
C ALA A 82 -3.69 8.11 6.74
N PRO A 83 -2.53 8.64 7.15
CA PRO A 83 -1.24 8.23 6.63
C PRO A 83 -0.85 6.85 7.17
N HIS A 84 -1.79 5.90 7.27
CA HIS A 84 -1.61 4.46 7.53
C HIS A 84 -2.01 3.64 6.29
N GLY A 85 -1.18 2.66 5.90
CA GLY A 85 -0.95 2.27 4.51
C GLY A 85 -2.22 1.86 3.82
N ASN A 86 -2.37 2.19 2.55
CA ASN A 86 -3.36 1.52 1.70
C ASN A 86 -2.75 0.26 1.06
N ARG A 87 -1.42 0.19 0.93
CA ARG A 87 -0.75 -0.88 0.19
C ARG A 87 -0.34 -2.04 1.08
N ILE A 88 -0.76 -3.23 0.70
CA ILE A 88 -0.26 -4.50 1.20
C ILE A 88 0.71 -5.06 0.16
N VAL A 89 1.94 -5.39 0.57
CA VAL A 89 2.94 -6.06 -0.27
C VAL A 89 3.06 -7.51 0.18
N ILE A 90 2.99 -8.42 -0.78
CA ILE A 90 2.94 -9.86 -0.59
C ILE A 90 4.18 -10.48 -1.25
N GLU A 91 4.94 -11.25 -0.49
CA GLU A 91 5.97 -12.15 -1.02
C GLU A 91 5.33 -13.47 -1.45
N LEU A 92 5.72 -13.98 -2.63
CA LEU A 92 5.16 -15.21 -3.21
C LEU A 92 6.10 -16.41 -3.03
N PHE A 93 5.54 -17.56 -2.67
CA PHE A 93 6.25 -18.81 -2.41
C PHE A 93 6.26 -19.74 -3.65
N TRP A 94 6.92 -19.28 -4.71
CA TRP A 94 6.96 -19.98 -6.01
C TRP A 94 7.40 -21.44 -5.95
N LYS A 95 8.33 -21.77 -5.05
CA LYS A 95 8.84 -23.13 -4.87
C LYS A 95 7.76 -24.10 -4.37
N ASP A 96 6.87 -23.62 -3.50
CA ASP A 96 5.88 -24.44 -2.81
C ASP A 96 4.54 -24.48 -3.54
N SER A 97 4.17 -23.36 -4.19
CA SER A 97 2.87 -23.15 -4.82
C SER A 97 2.95 -22.38 -6.15
N PRO A 98 3.65 -22.91 -7.17
CA PRO A 98 3.87 -22.19 -8.42
C PRO A 98 2.59 -21.80 -9.17
N LEU A 99 1.56 -22.66 -9.22
CA LEU A 99 0.29 -22.34 -9.89
C LEU A 99 -0.48 -21.24 -9.16
N ALA A 100 -0.53 -21.30 -7.83
CA ALA A 100 -1.18 -20.26 -7.04
C ALA A 100 -0.43 -18.91 -7.17
N CYS A 101 0.91 -18.94 -7.17
CA CYS A 101 1.73 -17.75 -7.35
C CYS A 101 1.54 -17.13 -8.74
N GLU A 102 1.61 -17.91 -9.82
CA GLU A 102 1.39 -17.43 -11.18
C GLU A 102 -0.02 -16.87 -11.36
N ASN A 103 -1.04 -17.55 -10.83
CA ASN A 103 -2.42 -17.08 -10.88
C ASN A 103 -2.60 -15.73 -10.18
N PHE A 104 -2.16 -15.62 -8.92
CA PHE A 104 -2.27 -14.39 -8.15
C PHE A 104 -1.47 -13.25 -8.80
N ALA A 105 -0.23 -13.52 -9.17
CA ALA A 105 0.66 -12.52 -9.74
C ALA A 105 0.19 -12.02 -11.11
N THR A 106 -0.37 -12.89 -11.94
CA THR A 106 -0.93 -12.50 -13.25
C THR A 106 -2.18 -11.62 -13.07
N LEU A 107 -3.07 -11.95 -12.14
CA LEU A 107 -4.24 -11.14 -11.82
C LEU A 107 -3.84 -9.75 -11.27
N CYS A 108 -2.79 -9.69 -10.43
CA CYS A 108 -2.19 -8.42 -10.00
C CYS A 108 -1.59 -7.65 -11.19
N ALA A 109 -0.75 -8.29 -12.00
CA ALA A 109 -0.06 -7.66 -13.14
C ALA A 109 -1.04 -7.03 -14.14
N ASN A 110 -2.18 -7.68 -14.37
CA ASN A 110 -3.24 -7.18 -15.23
C ASN A 110 -3.95 -5.92 -14.67
N GLY A 111 -3.82 -5.64 -13.37
CA GLY A 111 -4.32 -4.42 -12.72
C GLY A 111 -3.40 -3.20 -12.87
N ASN A 112 -2.14 -3.40 -13.29
CA ASN A 112 -1.08 -2.38 -13.27
C ASN A 112 -1.19 -1.34 -14.41
N ASN A 113 -2.37 -0.74 -14.51
CA ASN A 113 -2.74 0.29 -15.49
C ASN A 113 -2.66 1.70 -14.89
N SER A 114 -2.14 1.82 -13.66
CA SER A 114 -2.04 3.07 -12.92
C SER A 114 -0.96 3.99 -13.49
N LEU A 115 -1.26 5.29 -13.60
CA LEU A 115 -0.36 6.31 -14.15
C LEU A 115 0.99 6.38 -13.42
N TYR A 116 1.04 5.95 -12.15
CA TYR A 116 2.24 6.03 -11.28
C TYR A 116 3.23 4.88 -11.45
N CYS A 117 2.82 3.79 -12.08
CA CYS A 117 3.69 2.66 -12.38
C CYS A 117 4.25 2.73 -13.81
N ARG A 118 4.02 3.84 -14.53
CA ARG A 118 4.61 4.09 -15.84
C ARG A 118 6.03 4.63 -15.67
N GLU A 119 6.94 4.08 -16.45
CA GLU A 119 8.20 4.78 -16.71
C GLU A 119 7.91 6.19 -17.22
N PRO A 120 8.55 7.22 -16.66
CA PRO A 120 8.49 8.56 -17.21
C PRO A 120 8.89 8.48 -18.69
N ASN A 121 7.98 8.91 -19.58
CA ASN A 121 8.13 8.92 -21.06
C ASN A 121 7.72 7.65 -21.84
N SER A 122 7.10 6.64 -21.22
CA SER A 122 6.55 5.52 -21.99
C SER A 122 5.32 5.93 -22.81
N SER A 123 5.47 6.05 -24.14
CA SER A 123 4.37 6.38 -25.07
C SER A 123 3.42 5.20 -25.34
N LYS A 124 3.64 4.04 -24.72
CA LYS A 124 2.81 2.85 -24.93
C LYS A 124 1.44 3.03 -24.28
N LYS A 125 0.38 2.90 -25.08
CA LYS A 125 -1.00 2.83 -24.59
C LYS A 125 -1.12 1.64 -23.63
N VAL A 126 -1.69 1.92 -22.46
CA VAL A 126 -2.04 0.92 -21.46
C VAL A 126 -3.03 -0.06 -22.09
N LYS A 127 -2.72 -1.37 -22.04
CA LYS A 127 -3.62 -2.40 -22.56
C LYS A 127 -4.64 -2.76 -21.49
N PRO A 128 -5.94 -2.91 -21.83
CA PRO A 128 -6.91 -3.40 -20.88
C PRO A 128 -6.57 -4.85 -20.46
N PRO A 129 -6.93 -5.26 -19.23
CA PRO A 129 -6.82 -6.65 -18.80
C PRO A 129 -7.56 -7.59 -19.77
N PRO A 130 -7.03 -8.80 -20.03
CA PRO A 130 -7.74 -9.82 -20.80
C PRO A 130 -9.10 -10.15 -20.17
N ILE A 131 -10.09 -10.47 -21.00
CA ILE A 131 -11.40 -10.93 -20.54
C ILE A 131 -11.35 -12.45 -20.34
N GLY A 132 -11.76 -12.93 -19.17
CA GLY A 132 -11.87 -14.35 -18.85
C GLY A 132 -13.14 -14.99 -19.42
N ASP A 133 -13.29 -16.30 -19.20
CA ASP A 133 -14.43 -17.09 -19.63
C ASP A 133 -15.76 -16.61 -19.02
N CYS A 134 -15.72 -15.99 -17.84
CA CYS A 134 -16.88 -15.38 -17.19
C CYS A 134 -17.31 -14.05 -17.81
N GLY A 135 -16.60 -13.54 -18.82
CA GLY A 135 -16.88 -12.26 -19.46
C GLY A 135 -16.46 -11.04 -18.64
N LYS A 136 -15.68 -11.23 -17.57
CA LYS A 136 -15.11 -10.16 -16.74
C LYS A 136 -13.60 -10.04 -16.97
N PRO A 137 -13.01 -8.87 -16.74
CA PRO A 137 -11.56 -8.72 -16.84
C PRO A 137 -10.82 -9.50 -15.75
N LEU A 138 -9.74 -10.17 -16.12
CA LEU A 138 -8.89 -10.97 -15.23
C LEU A 138 -7.96 -10.06 -14.41
N THR A 139 -8.49 -9.39 -13.40
CA THR A 139 -7.73 -8.50 -12.51
C THR A 139 -8.34 -8.44 -11.11
N TYR A 140 -7.51 -8.17 -10.10
CA TYR A 140 -8.00 -7.85 -8.74
C TYR A 140 -8.39 -6.38 -8.57
N LYS A 141 -8.00 -5.51 -9.50
CA LYS A 141 -8.40 -4.11 -9.47
C LYS A 141 -9.92 -3.98 -9.49
N ASP A 142 -10.43 -3.13 -8.61
CA ASP A 142 -11.84 -2.85 -8.35
C ASP A 142 -12.63 -4.05 -7.77
N SER A 143 -11.96 -5.14 -7.39
CA SER A 143 -12.58 -6.22 -6.62
C SER A 143 -12.61 -5.89 -5.12
N ILE A 144 -13.45 -6.58 -4.35
CA ILE A 144 -13.66 -6.28 -2.93
C ILE A 144 -13.27 -7.43 -2.01
N ILE A 145 -12.97 -7.09 -0.75
CA ILE A 145 -12.99 -8.02 0.37
C ILE A 145 -14.46 -8.26 0.70
N HIS A 146 -14.98 -9.41 0.28
CA HIS A 146 -16.40 -9.74 0.41
C HIS A 146 -16.71 -10.49 1.71
N ARG A 147 -15.68 -10.92 2.45
CA ARG A 147 -15.84 -11.65 3.71
C ARG A 147 -14.75 -11.25 4.71
N TYR A 148 -15.15 -11.00 5.94
CA TYR A 148 -14.29 -10.64 7.04
C TYR A 148 -14.73 -11.41 8.30
N ILE A 149 -13.79 -12.10 8.92
CA ILE A 149 -14.01 -12.74 10.22
C ILE A 149 -13.05 -12.05 11.21
N PRO A 150 -13.58 -11.24 12.16
CA PRO A 150 -12.77 -10.50 13.11
C PRO A 150 -11.75 -11.36 13.83
N ASN A 151 -10.53 -10.85 13.98
CA ASN A 151 -9.39 -11.53 14.61
C ASN A 151 -9.02 -12.88 13.99
N LYS A 152 -9.48 -13.17 12.75
CA LYS A 152 -9.23 -14.44 12.08
C LYS A 152 -8.70 -14.25 10.67
N LEU A 153 -9.51 -13.74 9.73
CA LEU A 153 -9.07 -13.54 8.34
C LEU A 153 -9.95 -12.56 7.59
N ILE A 154 -9.42 -12.03 6.50
CA ILE A 154 -10.15 -11.34 5.44
C ILE A 154 -10.04 -12.13 4.14
N GLN A 155 -11.12 -12.19 3.36
CA GLN A 155 -11.20 -12.94 2.11
C GLN A 155 -11.73 -12.06 0.98
N GLY A 156 -11.03 -12.12 -0.15
CA GLY A 156 -11.28 -11.31 -1.34
C GLY A 156 -10.99 -12.08 -2.63
N GLY A 157 -10.89 -11.34 -3.73
CA GLY A 157 -10.49 -11.91 -5.03
C GLY A 157 -11.63 -12.50 -5.87
N ASP A 158 -12.90 -12.34 -5.45
CA ASP A 158 -14.05 -12.60 -6.32
C ASP A 158 -14.35 -11.36 -7.17
N PHE A 159 -13.66 -11.23 -8.31
CA PHE A 159 -13.92 -10.15 -9.28
C PHE A 159 -15.12 -10.41 -10.19
N VAL A 160 -15.78 -11.56 -10.05
CA VAL A 160 -16.90 -11.95 -10.93
C VAL A 160 -18.22 -11.44 -10.38
N PHE A 161 -18.49 -11.73 -9.11
CA PHE A 161 -19.73 -11.35 -8.43
C PHE A 161 -19.52 -10.50 -7.18
N GLY A 162 -18.29 -10.45 -6.64
CA GLY A 162 -17.99 -9.69 -5.42
C GLY A 162 -18.70 -10.20 -4.17
N ASN A 163 -19.17 -11.45 -4.13
CA ASN A 163 -19.96 -11.97 -3.01
C ASN A 163 -19.47 -13.32 -2.48
N GLY A 164 -18.35 -13.83 -3.02
CA GLY A 164 -17.72 -15.08 -2.62
C GLY A 164 -18.22 -16.31 -3.37
N SER A 165 -19.24 -16.18 -4.21
CA SER A 165 -19.73 -17.30 -5.04
C SER A 165 -19.02 -17.42 -6.40
N GLY A 166 -18.20 -16.44 -6.76
CA GLY A 166 -17.54 -16.35 -8.06
C GLY A 166 -16.03 -16.60 -8.03
N GLY A 167 -15.34 -15.91 -8.93
CA GLY A 167 -13.91 -16.05 -9.18
C GLY A 167 -13.59 -16.95 -10.38
N GLU A 168 -12.49 -16.63 -11.04
CA GLU A 168 -11.96 -17.37 -12.18
C GLU A 168 -10.43 -17.30 -12.15
N SER A 169 -9.75 -18.40 -12.44
CA SER A 169 -8.29 -18.42 -12.52
C SER A 169 -7.79 -18.01 -13.91
N VAL A 170 -6.51 -17.69 -14.02
CA VAL A 170 -5.88 -17.40 -15.33
C VAL A 170 -5.77 -18.62 -16.23
N TYR A 171 -6.02 -19.82 -15.70
CA TYR A 171 -6.05 -21.09 -16.41
C TYR A 171 -7.48 -21.52 -16.83
N GLY A 172 -8.48 -20.63 -16.66
CA GLY A 172 -9.91 -20.93 -16.78
C GLY A 172 -10.57 -21.03 -15.41
N LYS A 173 -11.64 -21.83 -15.27
CA LYS A 173 -12.47 -21.81 -14.03
C LYS A 173 -11.73 -22.14 -12.73
N LYS A 174 -11.15 -23.34 -12.62
CA LYS A 174 -10.55 -23.87 -11.37
C LYS A 174 -9.21 -24.54 -11.64
N PHE A 175 -8.31 -24.51 -10.65
CA PHE A 175 -7.06 -25.27 -10.67
C PHE A 175 -6.84 -26.09 -9.39
N LYS A 176 -5.93 -27.09 -9.51
CA LYS A 176 -5.65 -28.09 -8.48
C LYS A 176 -4.88 -27.53 -7.28
N ASP A 177 -4.95 -28.23 -6.15
CA ASP A 177 -4.13 -27.90 -4.99
C ASP A 177 -2.68 -28.34 -5.18
N GLU A 178 -1.76 -27.58 -4.61
CA GLU A 178 -0.31 -27.83 -4.67
C GLU A 178 0.18 -28.39 -3.33
N ARG A 179 0.88 -29.54 -3.38
CA ARG A 179 1.27 -30.25 -2.15
C ARG A 179 2.23 -29.45 -1.27
N GLY A 180 3.10 -28.63 -1.86
CA GLY A 180 4.03 -27.77 -1.12
C GLY A 180 3.26 -26.77 -0.27
N GLY A 181 2.40 -25.96 -0.88
CA GLY A 181 1.54 -25.02 -0.17
C GLY A 181 0.56 -25.63 0.83
N LEU A 182 0.06 -26.86 0.60
CA LEU A 182 -0.76 -27.57 1.58
C LEU A 182 0.03 -28.05 2.81
N ALA A 183 1.35 -28.23 2.69
CA ALA A 183 2.22 -28.64 3.78
C ALA A 183 2.61 -27.47 4.69
N LEU A 184 2.58 -26.24 4.15
CA LEU A 184 2.78 -25.01 4.92
C LEU A 184 1.62 -24.76 5.89
N LYS A 185 1.90 -23.98 6.93
CA LYS A 185 1.01 -23.73 8.05
C LYS A 185 0.44 -22.32 8.02
N HIS A 186 -0.75 -22.17 8.57
CA HIS A 186 -1.36 -20.86 8.82
C HIS A 186 -1.05 -20.46 10.27
N ASP A 187 0.23 -20.29 10.59
CA ASP A 187 0.76 -20.14 11.95
C ASP A 187 1.35 -18.76 12.25
N GLU A 188 1.08 -17.80 11.37
CA GLU A 188 1.42 -16.39 11.55
C GLU A 188 0.30 -15.50 11.01
N ARG A 189 0.25 -14.26 11.49
CA ARG A 189 -0.56 -13.18 10.91
C ARG A 189 0.02 -12.76 9.56
N GLY A 190 -0.83 -12.50 8.57
CA GLY A 190 -0.42 -12.04 7.25
C GLY A 190 -0.08 -13.17 6.27
N ILE A 191 -0.24 -14.44 6.62
CA ILE A 191 -0.19 -15.56 5.65
C ILE A 191 -1.28 -15.38 4.60
N VAL A 192 -0.91 -15.54 3.31
CA VAL A 192 -1.80 -15.44 2.15
C VAL A 192 -2.02 -16.81 1.55
N SER A 193 -3.29 -17.19 1.38
CA SER A 193 -3.68 -18.56 1.02
C SER A 193 -4.92 -18.58 0.12
N MET A 194 -5.05 -19.63 -0.69
CA MET A 194 -6.15 -19.76 -1.66
C MET A 194 -7.51 -19.97 -0.97
N GLY A 195 -8.49 -19.15 -1.33
CA GLY A 195 -9.89 -19.37 -1.01
C GLY A 195 -10.47 -20.42 -1.97
N ASN A 196 -10.95 -21.54 -1.43
CA ASN A 196 -11.53 -22.62 -2.23
C ASN A 196 -12.81 -23.16 -1.58
N SER A 197 -13.60 -23.91 -2.36
CA SER A 197 -14.84 -24.55 -1.92
C SER A 197 -14.64 -26.06 -1.69
N GLY A 198 -13.42 -26.49 -1.38
CA GLY A 198 -13.01 -27.88 -1.28
C GLY A 198 -11.80 -28.22 -2.15
N LYS A 199 -11.39 -29.48 -2.08
CA LYS A 199 -10.17 -29.99 -2.73
C LYS A 199 -10.16 -29.69 -4.24
N ASN A 200 -9.02 -29.20 -4.73
CA ASN A 200 -8.75 -28.89 -6.14
C ASN A 200 -9.77 -27.91 -6.76
N SER A 201 -10.20 -26.91 -6.00
CA SER A 201 -11.20 -25.94 -6.46
C SER A 201 -10.76 -24.48 -6.36
N ASN A 202 -9.45 -24.25 -6.44
CA ASN A 202 -8.87 -22.91 -6.37
C ASN A 202 -9.30 -22.09 -7.60
N THR A 203 -9.68 -20.83 -7.40
CA THR A 203 -10.05 -19.86 -8.44
C THR A 203 -9.15 -18.61 -8.30
N SER A 204 -9.69 -17.41 -8.40
CA SER A 204 -9.00 -16.17 -8.04
C SER A 204 -9.12 -15.81 -6.55
N GLN A 205 -10.01 -16.44 -5.79
CA GLN A 205 -10.23 -16.04 -4.40
C GLN A 205 -9.03 -16.37 -3.51
N PHE A 206 -8.71 -15.47 -2.59
CA PHE A 206 -7.65 -15.63 -1.60
C PHE A 206 -8.11 -15.07 -0.25
N PHE A 207 -7.42 -15.47 0.82
CA PHE A 207 -7.58 -14.86 2.13
C PHE A 207 -6.23 -14.50 2.74
N ILE A 208 -6.25 -13.49 3.61
CA ILE A 208 -5.12 -13.06 4.44
C ILE A 208 -5.49 -13.31 5.88
N THR A 209 -4.61 -13.98 6.60
CA THR A 209 -4.79 -14.27 8.03
C THR A 209 -4.59 -13.02 8.88
N LEU A 210 -5.46 -12.85 9.87
CA LEU A 210 -5.39 -11.80 10.90
C LEU A 210 -5.01 -12.40 12.26
N ALA A 211 -5.42 -13.65 12.53
CA ALA A 211 -5.00 -14.39 13.72
C ALA A 211 -3.52 -14.76 13.66
N GLU A 212 -2.93 -14.99 14.84
CA GLU A 212 -1.62 -15.63 14.94
C GLU A 212 -1.65 -17.06 14.39
N LYS A 213 -2.74 -17.82 14.56
CA LYS A 213 -2.84 -19.21 14.07
C LYS A 213 -4.25 -19.57 13.62
N ILE A 214 -4.34 -20.32 12.51
CA ILE A 214 -5.59 -20.84 11.93
C ILE A 214 -5.42 -22.32 11.52
N PRO A 215 -5.16 -23.25 12.46
CA PRO A 215 -4.87 -24.66 12.15
C PRO A 215 -6.00 -25.39 11.41
N GLN A 216 -7.24 -24.90 11.49
CA GLN A 216 -8.38 -25.45 10.78
C GLN A 216 -8.28 -25.33 9.25
N CYS A 217 -7.41 -24.43 8.75
CA CYS A 217 -7.13 -24.22 7.33
C CYS A 217 -5.97 -25.08 6.81
N ASP A 218 -5.13 -25.63 7.69
CA ASP A 218 -3.97 -26.46 7.32
C ASP A 218 -4.38 -27.69 6.51
N GLY A 219 -3.61 -27.99 5.46
CA GLY A 219 -3.85 -29.13 4.58
C GLY A 219 -5.12 -29.05 3.74
N LYS A 220 -5.86 -27.92 3.80
CA LYS A 220 -7.09 -27.67 3.03
C LYS A 220 -6.97 -26.48 2.07
N HIS A 221 -6.20 -25.48 2.45
CA HIS A 221 -5.97 -24.26 1.68
C HIS A 221 -4.48 -24.14 1.34
N VAL A 222 -4.20 -23.84 0.07
CA VAL A 222 -2.83 -23.74 -0.44
C VAL A 222 -2.27 -22.39 -0.02
N VAL A 223 -1.31 -22.39 0.91
CA VAL A 223 -0.52 -21.20 1.23
C VAL A 223 0.38 -20.89 0.03
N PHE A 224 0.38 -19.65 -0.43
CA PHE A 224 1.19 -19.24 -1.58
C PHE A 224 1.99 -17.96 -1.36
N GLY A 225 1.84 -17.32 -0.20
CA GLY A 225 2.63 -16.15 0.12
C GLY A 225 2.40 -15.64 1.54
N ARG A 226 3.04 -14.50 1.84
CA ARG A 226 2.89 -13.78 3.09
C ARG A 226 2.97 -12.28 2.88
N VAL A 227 2.28 -11.51 3.72
CA VAL A 227 2.40 -10.06 3.79
C VAL A 227 3.78 -9.71 4.37
N VAL A 228 4.55 -8.92 3.63
CA VAL A 228 5.87 -8.42 4.04
C VAL A 228 5.88 -6.92 4.35
N SER A 229 4.89 -6.17 3.87
CA SER A 229 4.61 -4.77 4.20
C SER A 229 3.11 -4.51 4.17
N GLY A 230 2.62 -3.59 5.00
CA GLY A 230 1.19 -3.23 5.05
C GLY A 230 0.38 -3.98 6.11
N LEU A 231 1.01 -4.46 7.19
CA LEU A 231 0.29 -5.02 8.34
C LEU A 231 -0.58 -3.96 9.04
N ASP A 232 -0.18 -2.70 9.01
CA ASP A 232 -0.95 -1.56 9.48
C ASP A 232 -2.25 -1.35 8.69
N VAL A 233 -2.29 -1.75 7.42
CA VAL A 233 -3.53 -1.80 6.61
C VAL A 233 -4.49 -2.84 7.19
N LEU A 234 -3.97 -4.02 7.57
CA LEU A 234 -4.78 -5.06 8.20
C LEU A 234 -5.32 -4.59 9.54
N ASP A 235 -4.49 -3.91 10.34
CA ASP A 235 -4.92 -3.31 11.60
C ASP A 235 -5.96 -2.21 11.38
N ALA A 236 -5.85 -1.43 10.30
CA ALA A 236 -6.83 -0.41 9.94
C ALA A 236 -8.17 -1.03 9.54
N ILE A 237 -8.16 -2.16 8.83
CA ILE A 237 -9.38 -2.92 8.55
C ILE A 237 -10.01 -3.38 9.87
N GLU A 238 -9.24 -4.00 10.77
CA GLU A 238 -9.78 -4.50 12.04
C GLU A 238 -10.33 -3.39 12.94
N ARG A 239 -9.76 -2.18 12.88
CA ARG A 239 -10.19 -1.03 13.68
C ARG A 239 -11.42 -0.30 13.12
N ASN A 240 -11.59 -0.26 11.80
CA ASN A 240 -12.56 0.63 11.15
C ASN A 240 -13.66 -0.09 10.38
N VAL A 241 -13.60 -1.42 10.27
CA VAL A 241 -14.57 -2.20 9.52
C VAL A 241 -15.37 -3.07 10.47
N ASP A 242 -16.67 -2.83 10.51
CA ASP A 242 -17.64 -3.69 11.17
C ASP A 242 -18.05 -4.84 10.24
N VAL A 243 -18.55 -5.92 10.83
CA VAL A 243 -19.00 -7.12 10.11
C VAL A 243 -20.47 -7.37 10.36
N ASP A 244 -21.21 -7.75 9.31
CA ASP A 244 -22.54 -8.31 9.45
C ASP A 244 -22.44 -9.75 10.02
N PRO A 245 -22.94 -10.00 11.24
CA PRO A 245 -22.79 -11.30 11.90
C PRO A 245 -23.57 -12.44 11.20
N SER A 246 -24.51 -12.11 10.30
CA SER A 246 -25.34 -13.12 9.62
C SER A 246 -24.64 -13.77 8.42
N ASN A 247 -23.68 -13.08 7.80
CA ASN A 247 -23.08 -13.48 6.54
C ASN A 247 -21.58 -13.17 6.43
N GLU A 248 -20.96 -12.67 7.51
CA GLU A 248 -19.54 -12.33 7.60
C GLU A 248 -19.10 -11.27 6.57
N LYS A 249 -20.03 -10.47 6.02
CA LYS A 249 -19.69 -9.40 5.07
C LYS A 249 -19.27 -8.13 5.82
N PRO A 250 -18.23 -7.42 5.34
CA PRO A 250 -17.93 -6.07 5.79
C PRO A 250 -19.15 -5.15 5.62
N ILE A 251 -19.47 -4.36 6.65
CA ILE A 251 -20.49 -3.30 6.56
C ILE A 251 -19.93 -2.12 5.76
N GLN A 252 -18.72 -1.68 6.10
CA GLN A 252 -17.97 -0.72 5.31
C GLN A 252 -17.29 -1.43 4.14
N PRO A 253 -17.41 -0.94 2.91
CA PRO A 253 -16.78 -1.56 1.75
C PRO A 253 -15.25 -1.51 1.88
N VAL A 254 -14.59 -2.61 1.57
CA VAL A 254 -13.12 -2.70 1.53
C VAL A 254 -12.72 -3.13 0.13
N THR A 255 -12.16 -2.20 -0.64
CA THR A 255 -11.97 -2.35 -2.09
C THR A 255 -10.48 -2.38 -2.46
N ILE A 256 -10.10 -3.26 -3.38
CA ILE A 256 -8.78 -3.29 -3.99
C ILE A 256 -8.77 -2.27 -5.15
N THR A 257 -8.33 -1.05 -4.86
CA THR A 257 -8.31 0.07 -5.82
C THR A 257 -7.22 -0.03 -6.88
N ASP A 258 -6.13 -0.73 -6.59
CA ASP A 258 -5.05 -1.00 -7.53
C ASP A 258 -4.29 -2.26 -7.13
N CYS A 259 -3.63 -2.89 -8.09
CA CYS A 259 -2.77 -4.04 -7.82
C CYS A 259 -1.72 -4.18 -8.92
N GLY A 260 -0.63 -4.89 -8.61
CA GLY A 260 0.47 -5.05 -9.55
C GLY A 260 1.56 -5.98 -9.07
N ILE A 261 2.50 -6.28 -9.96
CA ILE A 261 3.82 -6.81 -9.55
C ILE A 261 4.51 -5.71 -8.77
N PHE A 262 5.21 -6.07 -7.69
CA PHE A 262 6.01 -5.15 -6.92
C PHE A 262 7.49 -5.41 -7.14
N HIS A 263 8.18 -4.44 -7.74
CA HIS A 263 9.64 -4.43 -7.85
C HIS A 263 10.18 -3.40 -6.85
N PRO A 264 10.78 -3.81 -5.73
CA PRO A 264 11.22 -2.88 -4.68
C PRO A 264 12.14 -1.74 -5.14
N PHE A 265 12.78 -1.90 -6.30
CA PHE A 265 13.79 -0.98 -6.86
C PHE A 265 13.31 -0.17 -8.08
N VAL A 266 12.13 -0.50 -8.63
CA VAL A 266 11.59 0.13 -9.86
C VAL A 266 10.22 0.70 -9.60
N ASN A 267 9.38 -0.08 -8.93
CA ASN A 267 8.16 0.43 -8.36
C ASN A 267 8.63 1.10 -7.08
N ALA A 268 8.64 2.40 -7.14
CA ALA A 268 8.94 3.20 -6.00
C ALA A 268 8.01 2.78 -4.81
N GLY A 269 8.24 3.19 -3.56
CA GLY A 269 7.25 3.02 -2.46
C GLY A 269 6.56 1.65 -2.31
N ALA A 270 7.10 0.77 -1.45
CA ALA A 270 6.16 -0.01 -0.64
C ALA A 270 5.29 1.02 0.10
N GLY A 271 3.96 0.99 0.02
CA GLY A 271 3.16 2.06 0.65
C GLY A 271 3.42 3.47 0.10
N TYR A 272 3.22 3.64 -1.21
CA TYR A 272 2.92 4.96 -1.78
C TYR A 272 1.81 5.65 -0.97
N TRP A 273 2.20 6.50 -0.03
CA TRP A 273 1.29 7.32 0.74
C TRP A 273 0.64 8.31 -0.19
N TYR A 274 -0.66 8.15 -0.35
CA TYR A 274 -1.53 9.07 -1.05
C TYR A 274 -2.00 10.12 -0.05
N ASP A 275 -1.15 11.13 0.18
CA ASP A 275 -1.35 12.05 1.31
C ASP A 275 -2.27 13.23 0.95
N GLN A 276 -2.26 13.65 -0.31
CA GLN A 276 -3.04 14.78 -0.82
C GLN A 276 -3.40 14.52 -2.28
N PRO A 277 -4.53 15.01 -2.79
CA PRO A 277 -4.77 15.09 -4.22
C PRO A 277 -3.65 15.92 -4.85
N ASP A 278 -3.15 15.46 -5.98
CA ASP A 278 -2.27 16.21 -6.86
C ASP A 278 -2.97 17.55 -7.13
N VAL A 279 -2.18 18.62 -7.01
CA VAL A 279 -2.63 20.00 -7.16
C VAL A 279 -3.27 20.25 -8.52
N ASP A 280 -2.94 19.43 -9.52
CA ASP A 280 -3.50 19.52 -10.88
C ASP A 280 -4.66 18.54 -11.14
N SER A 281 -5.01 17.70 -10.16
CA SER A 281 -6.02 16.64 -10.31
C SER A 281 -7.46 17.03 -9.94
N PHE A 282 -7.73 18.32 -9.84
CA PHE A 282 -9.04 18.90 -9.50
C PHE A 282 -10.10 18.78 -10.62
N THR A 283 -10.26 17.61 -11.22
CA THR A 283 -11.28 17.36 -12.25
C THR A 283 -12.41 16.44 -11.77
N GLY A 284 -12.43 16.07 -10.49
CA GLY A 284 -13.54 15.34 -9.87
C GLY A 284 -13.79 13.92 -10.41
N SER A 285 -12.88 13.38 -11.23
CA SER A 285 -13.05 12.06 -11.86
C SER A 285 -12.19 10.97 -11.19
N THR A 286 -11.07 11.34 -10.57
CA THR A 286 -10.27 10.49 -9.66
C THR A 286 -9.15 11.35 -9.07
N PRO A 287 -9.09 11.62 -7.76
CA PRO A 287 -7.96 12.35 -7.19
C PRO A 287 -6.67 11.56 -7.45
N VAL A 288 -5.78 12.14 -8.24
CA VAL A 288 -4.43 11.60 -8.47
C VAL A 288 -3.67 11.94 -7.21
N PHE A 289 -3.62 11.07 -6.21
CA PHE A 289 -2.94 11.43 -4.97
C PHE A 289 -1.40 11.49 -5.11
N MET A 290 -0.78 12.52 -4.53
CA MET A 290 0.67 12.68 -4.47
C MET A 290 1.31 11.62 -3.59
N VAL A 291 2.52 11.22 -4.01
CA VAL A 291 3.34 10.24 -3.32
C VAL A 291 4.42 10.94 -2.53
N ARG A 292 4.61 10.50 -1.29
CA ARG A 292 5.77 10.86 -0.47
C ARG A 292 6.61 9.64 -0.07
N PRO A 293 7.95 9.71 -0.15
CA PRO A 293 8.82 8.68 0.40
C PRO A 293 8.68 8.53 1.91
N ARG A 294 8.82 7.29 2.38
CA ARG A 294 9.00 6.96 3.80
C ARG A 294 10.44 7.09 4.18
N VAL A 295 10.68 7.91 5.18
CA VAL A 295 12.01 8.19 5.66
C VAL A 295 12.16 7.69 7.08
N ALA A 296 13.11 6.80 7.32
CA ALA A 296 13.59 6.54 8.67
C ALA A 296 14.77 7.47 8.95
N VAL A 297 14.73 8.16 10.08
CA VAL A 297 15.84 9.00 10.53
C VAL A 297 16.54 8.29 11.68
N VAL A 298 17.82 7.99 11.48
CA VAL A 298 18.73 7.46 12.49
C VAL A 298 19.58 8.61 13.01
N ALA A 299 19.37 8.98 14.27
CA ALA A 299 20.00 10.14 14.87
C ALA A 299 20.40 9.88 16.34
N PRO A 300 21.43 10.58 16.86
CA PRO A 300 21.92 10.39 18.23
C PRO A 300 20.97 10.92 19.31
N SER A 301 19.99 11.77 18.95
CA SER A 301 19.02 12.31 19.89
C SER A 301 17.72 12.71 19.20
N LYS A 302 16.64 12.79 19.98
CA LYS A 302 15.32 13.24 19.52
C LYS A 302 15.38 14.64 18.88
N GLY A 303 16.13 15.57 19.46
CA GLY A 303 16.26 16.93 18.94
C GLY A 303 16.98 17.00 17.59
N VAL A 304 17.92 16.08 17.32
CA VAL A 304 18.52 15.97 15.97
C VAL A 304 17.52 15.35 15.00
N CYS A 305 16.77 14.34 15.44
CA CYS A 305 15.74 13.71 14.63
C CYS A 305 14.65 14.71 14.21
N GLU A 306 14.17 15.54 15.14
CA GLU A 306 13.16 16.59 14.89
C GLU A 306 13.64 17.63 13.87
N LYS A 307 14.94 17.94 13.83
CA LYS A 307 15.52 18.83 12.79
C LYS A 307 15.40 18.22 11.41
N PHE A 308 15.73 16.92 11.26
CA PHE A 308 15.55 16.20 10.00
C PHE A 308 14.07 16.04 9.62
N THR A 309 13.18 15.78 10.58
CA THR A 309 11.74 15.71 10.33
C THR A 309 11.20 17.07 9.86
N SER A 310 11.56 18.16 10.55
CA SER A 310 11.21 19.52 10.13
C SER A 310 11.79 19.85 8.75
N ALA A 311 12.94 19.27 8.40
CA ALA A 311 13.59 19.48 7.12
C ALA A 311 12.91 18.84 5.93
N LEU A 312 12.48 17.61 6.14
CA LEU A 312 11.69 16.87 5.17
C LEU A 312 10.33 17.54 4.99
N GLY A 313 9.78 18.12 6.06
CA GLY A 313 8.51 18.83 6.02
C GLY A 313 7.41 17.96 5.43
N THR A 314 6.68 18.47 4.44
CA THR A 314 5.67 17.72 3.71
C THR A 314 6.25 16.92 2.55
N ASN A 315 7.56 16.89 2.31
CA ASN A 315 8.11 16.19 1.14
C ASN A 315 8.34 14.69 1.38
N ALA A 316 8.29 14.25 2.64
CA ALA A 316 8.41 12.86 3.05
C ALA A 316 7.55 12.56 4.28
N ILE A 317 7.31 11.28 4.54
CA ILE A 317 6.69 10.81 5.78
C ILE A 317 7.78 10.19 6.63
N VAL A 318 8.01 10.75 7.81
CA VAL A 318 9.00 10.22 8.73
C VAL A 318 8.37 9.14 9.58
N ILE A 319 8.78 7.90 9.34
CA ILE A 319 8.32 6.74 10.08
C ILE A 319 9.24 6.57 11.27
N GLU A 320 8.63 6.42 12.46
CA GLU A 320 9.26 6.08 13.74
C GLU A 320 10.70 6.59 13.83
N ASN A 321 10.87 7.79 14.38
CA ASN A 321 12.17 8.39 14.69
C ASN A 321 13.01 7.39 15.50
N VAL A 322 13.93 6.67 14.87
CA VAL A 322 14.82 5.74 15.57
C VAL A 322 15.87 6.57 16.27
N ILE A 323 15.54 6.97 17.50
CA ILE A 323 16.48 7.61 18.41
C ILE A 323 17.38 6.50 18.90
N VAL A 324 18.62 6.51 18.46
CA VAL A 324 19.61 5.63 19.05
C VAL A 324 20.33 6.40 20.15
N SER A 325 19.72 6.44 21.33
CA SER A 325 20.42 6.92 22.53
C SER A 325 21.48 5.89 22.89
N CYS A 326 22.74 6.30 22.92
CA CYS A 326 23.89 5.46 23.24
C CYS A 326 23.98 5.06 24.72
N GLU A 327 22.85 4.83 25.38
CA GLU A 327 22.78 4.44 26.80
C GLU A 327 22.33 2.98 27.00
N GLU A 328 21.75 2.31 25.99
CA GLU A 328 21.34 0.89 26.04
C GLU A 328 21.92 0.10 24.85
N ASP A 329 22.23 -1.18 25.11
CA ASP A 329 23.05 -2.10 24.31
C ASP A 329 22.93 -1.98 22.77
N ASP A 330 24.09 -1.85 22.09
CA ASP A 330 24.23 -1.73 20.63
C ASP A 330 23.51 -2.85 19.83
N VAL A 331 23.15 -3.97 20.46
CA VAL A 331 22.44 -5.10 19.84
C VAL A 331 20.96 -4.78 19.57
N GLN A 332 20.25 -4.20 20.55
CA GLN A 332 18.80 -3.98 20.46
C GLN A 332 18.44 -2.91 19.42
N CYS A 333 19.28 -1.88 19.30
CA CYS A 333 19.14 -0.87 18.25
C CYS A 333 19.34 -1.45 16.85
N ASN A 334 20.37 -2.27 16.67
CA ASN A 334 20.65 -2.91 15.38
C ASN A 334 19.48 -3.77 14.92
N ASP A 335 18.84 -4.51 15.83
CA ASP A 335 17.69 -5.35 15.50
C ASP A 335 16.46 -4.52 15.09
N GLN A 336 16.20 -3.39 15.77
CA GLN A 336 15.10 -2.48 15.40
C GLN A 336 15.29 -1.87 14.01
N ILE A 337 16.49 -1.34 13.71
CA ILE A 337 16.78 -0.76 12.40
C ILE A 337 16.71 -1.85 11.33
N THR A 338 17.35 -3.01 11.55
CA THR A 338 17.33 -4.12 10.61
C THR A 338 15.91 -4.57 10.29
N LYS A 339 15.04 -4.68 11.31
CA LYS A 339 13.63 -5.02 11.13
C LYS A 339 12.90 -4.00 10.26
N LEU A 340 13.07 -2.69 10.50
CA LEU A 340 12.45 -1.63 9.69
C LEU A 340 12.91 -1.66 8.22
N LEU A 341 14.19 -1.97 8.01
CA LEU A 341 14.76 -2.13 6.67
C LEU A 341 14.26 -3.40 5.97
N ASP A 342 14.07 -4.49 6.71
CA ASP A 342 13.60 -5.78 6.19
C ASP A 342 12.12 -5.77 5.80
N THR A 343 11.27 -5.04 6.51
CA THR A 343 9.81 -5.02 6.27
C THR A 343 9.39 -4.17 5.08
N PHE A 344 10.35 -3.70 4.27
CA PHE A 344 10.10 -2.68 3.24
C PHE A 344 9.26 -1.53 3.79
N SER A 345 9.38 -1.20 5.08
CA SER A 345 8.60 -0.13 5.72
C SER A 345 9.20 1.24 5.45
N VAL A 346 10.42 1.29 4.91
CA VAL A 346 11.21 2.51 4.71
C VAL A 346 11.68 2.56 3.26
N ASP A 347 11.52 3.72 2.61
CA ASP A 347 11.99 3.96 1.24
C ASP A 347 13.37 4.61 1.21
N VAL A 348 13.66 5.44 2.21
CA VAL A 348 14.87 6.24 2.39
C VAL A 348 15.34 6.10 3.84
N VAL A 349 16.62 5.85 4.06
CA VAL A 349 17.21 5.97 5.40
C VAL A 349 18.08 7.21 5.43
N ILE A 350 17.88 8.07 6.43
CA ILE A 350 18.75 9.22 6.70
C ILE A 350 19.54 8.93 7.96
N ILE A 351 20.86 9.05 7.85
CA ILE A 351 21.77 8.83 8.97
C ILE A 351 22.42 10.15 9.30
N ALA A 352 22.18 10.64 10.52
CA ALA A 352 22.83 11.86 10.97
C ALA A 352 24.37 11.70 10.91
N PRO A 353 25.13 12.72 10.48
CA PRO A 353 26.59 12.59 10.30
C PRO A 353 27.32 12.10 11.56
N ALA A 354 26.84 12.50 12.74
CA ALA A 354 27.38 12.09 14.04
C ALA A 354 27.15 10.60 14.38
N TYR A 355 26.36 9.86 13.59
CA TYR A 355 26.01 8.46 13.80
C TYR A 355 26.61 7.50 12.76
N LYS A 356 27.46 8.03 11.87
CA LYS A 356 28.04 7.32 10.73
C LYS A 356 28.84 6.08 11.13
N ASP A 357 29.73 6.18 12.11
CA ASP A 357 30.62 5.06 12.48
C ASP A 357 29.85 3.87 13.07
N LYS A 358 28.69 4.13 13.68
CA LYS A 358 27.81 3.09 14.21
C LYS A 358 26.98 2.40 13.13
N PHE A 359 26.70 3.09 12.03
CA PHE A 359 26.02 2.50 10.89
C PHE A 359 26.86 1.44 10.17
N ASP A 360 28.17 1.61 10.11
CA ASP A 360 29.08 0.61 9.51
C ASP A 360 29.04 -0.74 10.27
N ALA A 361 28.66 -0.71 11.55
CA ALA A 361 28.46 -1.91 12.36
C ALA A 361 27.06 -2.56 12.19
N LEU A 362 26.15 -1.91 11.46
CA LEU A 362 24.76 -2.33 11.34
C LEU A 362 24.62 -3.52 10.39
N LYS A 363 23.88 -4.54 10.82
CA LYS A 363 23.57 -5.70 9.99
C LYS A 363 22.48 -5.37 8.99
N LEU A 364 22.88 -4.81 7.85
CA LEU A 364 21.92 -4.49 6.79
C LEU A 364 21.32 -5.76 6.17
N PRO A 365 20.00 -5.76 5.89
CA PRO A 365 19.38 -6.81 5.11
C PRO A 365 20.04 -7.02 3.75
N PRO A 366 19.95 -8.24 3.17
CA PRO A 366 20.41 -8.49 1.79
C PRO A 366 19.77 -7.56 0.76
N SER A 367 18.52 -7.13 0.97
CA SER A 367 17.82 -6.18 0.09
C SER A 367 18.38 -4.75 0.13
N TRP A 368 19.32 -4.50 1.03
CA TRP A 368 19.97 -3.22 1.28
C TRP A 368 21.51 -3.34 1.21
N SER A 369 22.06 -4.43 0.67
CA SER A 369 23.50 -4.69 0.64
C SER A 369 24.32 -3.66 -0.13
N ASP A 370 23.70 -2.97 -1.09
CA ASP A 370 24.34 -1.95 -1.93
C ASP A 370 24.73 -0.68 -1.15
N LEU A 371 24.18 -0.47 0.05
CA LEU A 371 24.53 0.63 0.96
C LEU A 371 26.02 0.68 1.32
N ARG A 372 26.73 -0.44 1.23
CA ARG A 372 28.13 -0.56 1.66
C ARG A 372 29.13 0.08 0.69
N ASN A 373 28.71 0.44 -0.52
CA ASN A 373 29.57 0.98 -1.58
C ASN A 373 29.51 2.52 -1.71
N LEU A 374 28.85 3.22 -0.78
CA LEU A 374 28.65 4.67 -0.84
C LEU A 374 29.86 5.44 -0.30
N ASP A 375 30.12 6.61 -0.88
CA ASP A 375 31.24 7.47 -0.48
C ASP A 375 31.02 7.98 0.95
N LYS A 376 32.04 7.78 1.79
CA LYS A 376 31.87 7.74 3.24
C LYS A 376 31.86 9.14 3.87
N ASN A 377 32.24 10.20 3.18
CA ASN A 377 32.42 11.51 3.80
C ASN A 377 31.15 12.38 3.86
N GLU A 378 30.02 11.88 3.37
CA GLU A 378 28.80 12.67 3.16
C GLU A 378 27.58 11.90 3.72
N VAL A 379 26.57 12.62 4.20
CA VAL A 379 25.37 12.05 4.85
C VAL A 379 24.70 11.02 3.93
N ILE A 380 24.69 9.75 4.35
CA ILE A 380 24.24 8.62 3.54
C ILE A 380 22.73 8.69 3.33
N LEU A 381 22.33 8.75 2.06
CA LEU A 381 20.95 8.78 1.61
C LEU A 381 20.80 7.79 0.45
N GLN A 382 20.63 6.49 0.74
CA GLN A 382 20.16 5.58 -0.29
C GLN A 382 18.65 5.46 -0.18
N ALA A 383 17.98 5.70 -1.31
CA ALA A 383 16.59 5.35 -1.46
C ALA A 383 16.42 4.31 -2.56
N LYS A 384 15.40 3.49 -2.39
CA LYS A 384 15.08 2.46 -3.37
C LYS A 384 14.35 2.97 -4.63
N PRO A 385 13.79 4.20 -4.65
CA PRO A 385 13.45 4.86 -5.91
C PRO A 385 14.18 6.19 -6.16
N ILE A 386 14.75 6.33 -7.36
CA ILE A 386 15.47 7.54 -7.78
C ILE A 386 14.55 8.77 -7.84
N GLU A 387 13.27 8.61 -8.17
CA GLU A 387 12.25 9.67 -8.16
C GLU A 387 11.99 10.22 -6.74
N ALA A 388 12.01 9.36 -5.72
CA ALA A 388 11.82 9.78 -4.34
C ALA A 388 13.02 10.61 -3.84
N LEU A 389 14.24 10.17 -4.17
CA LEU A 389 15.45 10.96 -3.90
C LEU A 389 15.41 12.29 -4.63
N ARG A 390 14.98 12.30 -5.89
CA ARG A 390 14.89 13.51 -6.70
C ARG A 390 13.96 14.54 -6.09
N LYS A 391 12.78 14.11 -5.61
CA LYS A 391 11.82 14.98 -4.93
C LYS A 391 12.42 15.58 -3.65
N ILE A 392 13.01 14.75 -2.79
CA ILE A 392 13.70 15.24 -1.58
C ILE A 392 14.83 16.21 -1.95
N LYS A 393 15.62 15.91 -2.99
CA LYS A 393 16.77 16.72 -3.43
C LYS A 393 16.38 18.08 -3.98
N LEU A 394 15.28 18.16 -4.72
CA LEU A 394 14.85 19.41 -5.34
C LEU A 394 14.04 20.29 -4.38
N GLU A 395 13.25 19.68 -3.51
CA GLU A 395 12.18 20.38 -2.78
C GLU A 395 12.47 20.57 -1.29
N SER A 396 13.26 19.69 -0.66
CA SER A 396 13.64 19.85 0.76
C SER A 396 14.82 20.79 0.93
N TRP A 397 14.97 21.40 2.13
CA TRP A 397 16.15 22.23 2.39
C TRP A 397 17.43 21.41 2.47
N MET A 398 17.36 20.13 2.84
CA MET A 398 18.52 19.24 2.85
C MET A 398 19.13 19.12 1.46
N GLY A 399 18.31 19.00 0.40
CA GLY A 399 18.81 18.95 -0.96
C GLY A 399 19.43 20.26 -1.47
N LYS A 400 19.09 21.39 -0.84
CA LYS A 400 19.63 22.73 -1.15
C LYS A 400 20.90 23.05 -0.39
N ASP A 401 21.13 22.37 0.74
CA ASP A 401 22.31 22.54 1.57
C ASP A 401 23.42 21.59 1.08
N LYS A 402 24.55 22.18 0.66
CA LYS A 402 25.70 21.47 0.10
C LYS A 402 26.41 20.54 1.09
N SER A 403 26.07 20.62 2.38
CA SER A 403 26.57 19.68 3.39
C SER A 403 25.86 18.32 3.37
N PHE A 404 24.75 18.20 2.61
CA PHE A 404 24.02 16.96 2.40
C PHE A 404 24.14 16.49 0.95
N THR A 405 24.51 15.23 0.78
CA THR A 405 24.61 14.61 -0.55
C THR A 405 23.62 13.46 -0.67
N LEU A 406 22.63 13.64 -1.55
CA LEU A 406 21.68 12.60 -1.94
C LEU A 406 22.30 11.78 -3.08
N SER A 407 22.76 10.56 -2.77
CA SER A 407 23.49 9.63 -3.66
C SER A 407 22.60 8.52 -4.21
#